data_AF-A0A8T3A0Y2-F1
#
_entry.id   AF-A0A8T3A0Y2-F1
#
_cell.length_a   1.000
_cell.length_b   1.000
_cell.length_c   1.000
_cell.angle_alpha   90.00
_cell.angle_beta   90.00
_cell.angle_gamma   90.00
#
_symmetry.space_group_name_H-M   'P 1'
#
loop_
_entity.id
_entity.type
_entity.pdbx_description
1 polymer ?
#
loop_
_entity_poly.entity_id
_entity_poly.type
_entity_poly.pdbx_seq_one_letter_code
_entity_poly.pdbx_strand_id
1 'polypeptide(L)'
;MKYRTQYFTVPSSVSFSTVKYRTLAECGDFPLESSYEKVERCVYTSTLLYEYSGFGFKISTNDYNTGSRTVRVNDRHVCWKLAYLERFTADFYITDAKSGMRALVKAGYDSKVIPLVGENLIVNTRKKNRMVSSTLKKWLEERSLPVEARLLHLKEGFIKEGTSLTVVGMLSKKNEIYMIVPPPDAISTSCLLQKLLLPVDFDGLILRFPSKT
;
A
#
# COMPACT_ATOMS: atom_id res chain seq x y z
N MET A 1 29.29 18.27 6.09
CA MET A 1 28.10 17.84 6.86
C MET A 1 28.05 16.32 6.87
N LYS A 2 28.01 15.71 8.06
CA LYS A 2 28.08 14.25 8.27
C LYS A 2 26.81 13.56 7.73
N TYR A 3 26.99 12.67 6.77
CA TYR A 3 25.98 11.72 6.32
C TYR A 3 25.63 10.79 7.49
N ARG A 4 24.36 10.70 7.89
CA ARG A 4 23.91 9.72 8.88
C ARG A 4 23.17 8.59 8.18
N THR A 5 23.95 7.74 7.51
CA THR A 5 23.51 6.40 7.11
C THR A 5 23.35 5.59 8.40
N GLN A 6 22.14 5.13 8.71
CA GLN A 6 21.97 4.10 9.74
C GLN A 6 22.20 2.75 9.07
N TYR A 7 23.38 2.19 9.31
CA TYR A 7 23.70 0.81 8.98
C TYR A 7 23.11 -0.08 10.08
N PHE A 8 22.22 -1.00 9.73
CA PHE A 8 21.91 -2.14 10.58
C PHE A 8 22.83 -3.27 10.14
N THR A 9 23.80 -3.61 10.98
CA THR A 9 24.70 -4.73 10.74
C THR A 9 23.93 -6.03 11.00
N VAL A 10 23.55 -6.73 9.94
CA VAL A 10 23.11 -8.14 10.03
C VAL A 10 24.38 -9.00 9.88
N PRO A 11 24.62 -10.01 10.73
CA PRO A 11 25.81 -10.84 10.68
C PRO A 11 25.75 -11.85 9.51
N SER A 12 25.77 -11.35 8.28
CA SER A 12 26.04 -12.07 7.03
C SER A 12 25.96 -11.09 5.86
N SER A 13 27.10 -10.48 5.49
CA SER A 13 27.44 -9.84 4.20
C SER A 13 26.33 -9.19 3.32
N VAL A 14 25.31 -8.57 3.91
CA VAL A 14 24.28 -7.80 3.18
C VAL A 14 24.11 -6.45 3.87
N SER A 15 24.61 -5.39 3.24
CA SER A 15 24.47 -4.03 3.74
C SER A 15 23.09 -3.47 3.35
N PHE A 16 22.17 -3.40 4.30
CA PHE A 16 20.89 -2.73 4.12
C PHE A 16 21.05 -1.21 4.27
N SER A 17 20.56 -0.46 3.28
CA SER A 17 20.48 0.99 3.38
C SER A 17 19.01 1.39 3.50
N THR A 18 18.63 1.91 4.67
CA THR A 18 17.38 2.67 4.77
C THR A 18 17.69 4.09 4.33
N VAL A 19 17.44 4.37 3.06
CA VAL A 19 17.62 5.70 2.47
C VAL A 19 16.37 6.53 2.79
N LYS A 20 16.39 7.28 3.91
CA LYS A 20 15.29 8.18 4.30
C LYS A 20 15.56 9.59 3.79
N TYR A 21 15.27 9.84 2.51
CA TYR A 21 15.25 11.18 1.94
C TYR A 21 13.84 11.57 1.48
N ARG A 22 13.59 12.88 1.34
CA ARG A 22 12.50 13.35 0.48
C ARG A 22 12.94 13.10 -0.95
N THR A 23 12.57 11.94 -1.47
CA THR A 23 12.79 11.63 -2.88
C THR A 23 11.51 11.89 -3.66
N LEU A 24 11.65 12.44 -4.86
CA LEU A 24 10.55 12.61 -5.79
C LEU A 24 10.48 11.38 -6.71
N ALA A 25 9.29 10.81 -6.88
CA ALA A 25 9.05 9.78 -7.89
C ALA A 25 9.04 10.39 -9.30
N GLU A 26 9.65 9.69 -10.24
CA GLU A 26 9.64 9.98 -11.66
C GLU A 26 9.31 8.69 -12.42
N CYS A 27 8.38 8.75 -13.38
CA CYS A 27 7.97 7.56 -14.11
C CYS A 27 9.15 6.96 -14.89
N GLY A 28 9.21 5.62 -14.94
CA GLY A 28 10.02 4.92 -15.93
C GLY A 28 9.36 4.93 -17.31
N ASP A 29 9.75 3.98 -18.15
CA ASP A 29 9.30 3.90 -19.55
C ASP A 29 7.80 3.59 -19.68
N PHE A 30 7.21 2.97 -18.66
CA PHE A 30 5.82 2.51 -18.65
C PHE A 30 5.06 3.13 -17.47
N PRO A 31 4.60 4.39 -17.57
CA PRO A 31 3.77 5.00 -16.55
C PRO A 31 2.41 4.29 -16.44
N LEU A 32 1.87 4.25 -15.22
CA LEU A 32 0.53 3.72 -14.96
C LEU A 32 -0.53 4.82 -15.07
N GLU A 33 -1.76 4.39 -15.26
CA GLU A 33 -2.98 5.18 -15.14
C GLU A 33 -3.84 4.61 -14.01
N SER A 34 -4.42 5.46 -13.15
CA SER A 34 -5.39 4.99 -12.16
C SER A 34 -6.66 4.48 -12.86
N SER A 35 -7.34 3.54 -12.22
CA SER A 35 -8.37 2.73 -12.85
C SER A 35 -9.66 3.51 -13.13
N TYR A 36 -10.17 4.22 -12.12
CA TYR A 36 -11.45 4.91 -12.16
C TYR A 36 -11.29 6.42 -12.38
N GLU A 37 -10.44 7.09 -11.59
CA GLU A 37 -10.18 8.53 -11.71
C GLU A 37 -9.35 8.90 -12.94
N LYS A 38 -8.72 7.92 -13.61
CA LYS A 38 -7.90 8.13 -14.81
C LYS A 38 -6.72 9.08 -14.59
N VAL A 39 -6.09 8.98 -13.42
CA VAL A 39 -4.89 9.76 -13.09
C VAL A 39 -3.70 9.17 -13.81
N GLU A 40 -3.22 9.87 -14.83
CA GLU A 40 -2.04 9.50 -15.61
C GLU A 40 -0.72 9.73 -14.85
N ARG A 41 0.35 9.10 -15.37
CA ARG A 41 1.73 9.24 -14.88
C ARG A 41 1.88 8.83 -13.41
N CYS A 42 1.33 7.68 -13.09
CA CYS A 42 1.48 7.05 -11.78
C CYS A 42 2.60 6.00 -11.79
N VAL A 43 3.27 5.84 -10.64
CA VAL A 43 4.25 4.76 -10.39
C VAL A 43 3.65 3.62 -9.58
N TYR A 44 2.52 3.89 -8.90
CA TYR A 44 1.72 2.94 -8.15
C TYR A 44 0.23 3.31 -8.30
N THR A 45 -0.62 2.30 -8.45
CA THR A 45 -2.09 2.44 -8.42
C THR A 45 -2.70 1.30 -7.61
N SER A 46 -3.83 1.59 -6.97
CA SER A 46 -4.61 0.66 -6.14
C SER A 46 -6.08 0.99 -6.29
N THR A 47 -6.88 -0.01 -6.63
CA THR A 47 -8.34 0.13 -6.70
C THR A 47 -8.98 -0.98 -5.90
N LEU A 48 -9.87 -0.60 -4.98
CA LEU A 48 -10.59 -1.53 -4.13
C LEU A 48 -12.09 -1.28 -4.26
N LEU A 49 -12.84 -2.31 -4.62
CA LEU A 49 -14.29 -2.29 -4.56
C LEU A 49 -14.75 -3.10 -3.36
N TYR A 50 -15.51 -2.47 -2.48
CA TYR A 50 -16.21 -3.13 -1.40
C TYR A 50 -17.70 -3.15 -1.67
N GLU A 51 -18.32 -4.27 -1.34
CA GLU A 51 -19.76 -4.46 -1.37
C GLU A 51 -20.30 -4.63 0.04
N TYR A 52 -21.43 -4.01 0.32
CA TYR A 52 -22.12 -4.17 1.59
C TYR A 52 -22.65 -5.60 1.73
N SER A 53 -22.23 -6.29 2.79
CA SER A 53 -22.65 -7.67 3.07
C SER A 53 -23.69 -7.79 4.18
N GLY A 54 -24.25 -6.68 4.66
CA GLY A 54 -25.25 -6.68 5.73
C GLY A 54 -24.74 -6.12 7.05
N PHE A 55 -25.40 -6.51 8.14
CA PHE A 55 -24.97 -6.20 9.51
C PHE A 55 -24.31 -7.44 10.12
N GLY A 56 -23.13 -7.27 10.70
CA GLY A 56 -22.49 -8.27 11.55
C GLY A 56 -22.84 -8.06 13.02
N PHE A 57 -22.72 -9.12 13.81
CA PHE A 57 -22.84 -9.08 15.26
C PHE A 57 -21.48 -9.41 15.88
N LYS A 58 -21.00 -8.60 16.82
CA LYS A 58 -19.86 -9.01 17.65
C LYS A 58 -20.39 -9.86 18.79
N ILE A 59 -19.81 -11.05 18.95
CA ILE A 59 -20.02 -11.88 20.12
C ILE A 59 -18.87 -11.58 21.08
N SER A 60 -19.20 -10.98 22.22
CA SER A 60 -18.26 -10.88 23.34
C SER A 60 -18.64 -11.96 24.36
N THR A 61 -17.73 -12.91 24.56
CA THR A 61 -17.74 -13.80 25.72
C THR A 61 -16.87 -13.15 26.78
N ASN A 62 -17.46 -12.64 27.85
CA ASN A 62 -16.68 -12.32 29.04
C ASN A 62 -16.77 -13.51 30.00
N ASP A 63 -15.64 -14.18 30.21
CA ASP A 63 -15.49 -15.17 31.29
C ASP A 63 -15.01 -14.44 32.55
N TYR A 64 -15.95 -14.14 33.45
CA TYR A 64 -15.62 -13.73 34.82
C TYR A 64 -15.94 -14.90 35.75
N ASN A 65 -14.95 -15.75 36.02
CA ASN A 65 -14.76 -16.61 37.20
C ASN A 65 -15.98 -17.24 37.92
N THR A 66 -17.11 -17.43 37.23
CA THR A 66 -18.38 -17.81 37.88
C THR A 66 -19.22 -18.70 36.96
N GLY A 67 -18.63 -19.72 36.32
CA GLY A 67 -19.35 -20.85 35.68
C GLY A 67 -20.47 -20.55 34.67
N SER A 68 -20.73 -19.29 34.32
CA SER A 68 -21.88 -18.83 33.54
C SER A 68 -21.38 -18.05 32.35
N ARG A 69 -21.46 -18.69 31.18
CA ARG A 69 -21.08 -18.12 29.89
C ARG A 69 -22.16 -17.15 29.41
N THR A 70 -22.09 -15.88 29.82
CA THR A 70 -23.01 -14.87 29.32
C THR A 70 -22.55 -14.37 27.95
N VAL A 71 -23.26 -14.77 26.89
CA VAL A 71 -23.06 -14.24 25.54
C VAL A 71 -23.79 -12.90 25.43
N ARG A 72 -23.04 -11.79 25.37
CA ARG A 72 -23.62 -10.48 25.03
C ARG A 72 -23.49 -10.26 23.53
N VAL A 73 -24.64 -10.21 22.86
CA VAL A 73 -24.75 -9.75 21.47
C VAL A 73 -24.92 -8.24 21.52
N ASN A 74 -23.84 -7.49 21.47
CA ASN A 74 -23.90 -6.04 21.36
C ASN A 74 -23.08 -5.56 20.16
N ASP A 75 -23.61 -4.52 19.52
CA ASP A 75 -23.13 -3.80 18.33
C ASP A 75 -23.38 -4.50 16.97
N ARG A 76 -24.51 -4.12 16.36
CA ARG A 76 -24.70 -4.24 14.91
C ARG A 76 -23.73 -3.31 14.22
N HIS A 77 -22.77 -3.86 13.49
CA HIS A 77 -21.85 -3.09 12.68
C HIS A 77 -22.11 -3.35 11.21
N VAL A 78 -21.91 -2.32 10.39
CA VAL A 78 -22.00 -2.43 8.94
C VAL A 78 -20.82 -3.27 8.45
N CYS A 79 -21.12 -4.34 7.69
CA CYS A 79 -20.10 -5.19 7.09
C CYS A 79 -19.89 -4.83 5.63
N TRP A 80 -18.63 -4.64 5.26
CA TRP A 80 -18.17 -4.44 3.89
C TRP A 80 -17.26 -5.60 3.51
N LYS A 81 -17.58 -6.28 2.41
CA LYS A 81 -16.78 -7.36 1.85
C LYS A 81 -15.98 -6.82 0.67
N LEU A 82 -14.68 -7.13 0.61
CA LEU A 82 -13.87 -6.83 -0.56
C LEU A 82 -14.36 -7.69 -1.73
N ALA A 83 -14.86 -7.05 -2.78
CA ALA A 83 -15.39 -7.70 -3.98
C ALA A 83 -14.38 -7.69 -5.13
N TYR A 84 -13.50 -6.68 -5.18
CA TYR A 84 -12.48 -6.54 -6.20
C TYR A 84 -11.26 -5.78 -5.66
N LEU A 85 -10.07 -6.19 -6.09
CA LEU A 85 -8.78 -5.59 -5.77
C LEU A 85 -7.87 -5.68 -7.00
N GLU A 86 -7.35 -4.54 -7.43
CA GLU A 86 -6.22 -4.47 -8.36
C GLU A 86 -5.17 -3.51 -7.79
N ARG A 87 -3.91 -3.90 -7.89
CA ARG A 87 -2.76 -3.07 -7.50
C ARG A 87 -1.68 -3.25 -8.53
N PHE A 88 -1.17 -2.14 -9.03
CA PHE A 88 -0.09 -2.13 -10.01
C PHE A 88 1.02 -1.22 -9.54
N THR A 89 2.24 -1.64 -9.83
CA THR A 89 3.46 -0.88 -9.64
C THR A 89 4.25 -0.93 -10.93
N ALA A 90 4.86 0.20 -11.29
CA ALA A 90 5.82 0.26 -12.38
C ALA A 90 7.24 0.36 -11.80
N ASP A 91 8.24 0.11 -12.63
CA ASP A 91 9.58 0.60 -12.32
C ASP A 91 9.60 2.12 -12.44
N PHE A 92 10.29 2.79 -11.53
CA PHE A 92 10.32 4.24 -11.48
C PHE A 92 11.65 4.74 -10.93
N TYR A 93 11.99 5.97 -11.26
CA TYR A 93 13.16 6.62 -10.69
C TYR A 93 12.78 7.38 -9.43
N ILE A 94 13.71 7.41 -8.48
CA ILE A 94 13.69 8.35 -7.39
C ILE A 94 14.90 9.25 -7.46
N THR A 95 14.68 10.53 -7.22
CA THR A 95 15.76 11.52 -7.16
C THR A 95 15.77 12.15 -5.79
N ASP A 96 16.91 12.10 -5.11
CA ASP A 96 17.12 12.83 -3.86
C ASP A 96 17.19 14.33 -4.16
N ALA A 97 16.23 15.08 -3.63
CA ALA A 97 16.10 16.51 -3.91
C ALA A 97 17.33 17.33 -3.45
N LYS A 98 18.13 16.80 -2.50
CA LYS A 98 19.30 17.50 -1.97
C LYS A 98 20.59 17.22 -2.74
N SER A 99 20.89 15.94 -2.98
CA SER A 99 22.14 15.51 -3.64
C SER A 99 22.02 15.38 -5.15
N GLY A 100 20.81 15.35 -5.70
CA GLY A 100 20.56 15.04 -7.10
C GLY A 100 20.81 13.58 -7.46
N MET A 101 21.15 12.72 -6.49
CA MET A 101 21.38 11.30 -6.73
C MET A 101 20.07 10.65 -7.21
N ARG A 102 20.16 9.94 -8.34
CA ARG A 102 19.05 9.21 -8.95
C ARG A 102 19.26 7.71 -8.80
N ALA A 103 18.19 7.01 -8.43
CA ALA A 103 18.18 5.54 -8.34
C ALA A 103 16.94 4.98 -9.02
N LEU A 104 17.09 3.86 -9.74
CA LEU A 104 16.00 3.10 -10.32
C LEU A 104 15.40 2.18 -9.26
N VAL A 105 14.11 2.32 -8.97
CA VAL A 105 13.36 1.42 -8.11
C VAL A 105 12.76 0.31 -8.98
N LYS A 106 13.18 -0.92 -8.73
CA LYS A 106 12.67 -2.13 -9.38
C LYS A 106 11.42 -2.62 -8.64
N ALA A 107 10.32 -1.91 -8.83
CA ALA A 107 9.02 -2.19 -8.20
C ALA A 107 7.99 -2.75 -9.17
N GLY A 108 8.30 -2.82 -10.46
CA GLY A 108 7.44 -3.32 -11.51
C GLY A 108 7.28 -4.85 -11.48
N TYR A 109 7.07 -5.42 -12.66
CA TYR A 109 6.76 -6.85 -12.84
C TYR A 109 7.69 -7.78 -12.04
N ASP A 110 7.12 -8.83 -11.44
CA ASP A 110 7.75 -9.81 -10.54
C ASP A 110 8.36 -9.28 -9.22
N SER A 111 8.21 -7.99 -8.91
CA SER A 111 8.70 -7.43 -7.66
C SER A 111 7.65 -7.51 -6.55
N LYS A 112 8.02 -8.04 -5.38
CA LYS A 112 7.16 -7.96 -4.18
C LYS A 112 7.19 -6.53 -3.66
N VAL A 113 6.01 -5.92 -3.54
CA VAL A 113 5.85 -4.56 -3.02
C VAL A 113 4.81 -4.53 -1.91
N ILE A 114 5.14 -3.87 -0.81
CA ILE A 114 4.27 -3.58 0.33
C ILE A 114 3.96 -2.08 0.29
N PRO A 115 2.83 -1.67 -0.32
CA PRO A 115 2.42 -0.28 -0.36
C PRO A 115 1.77 0.12 0.97
N LEU A 116 2.29 1.19 1.58
CA LEU A 116 1.71 1.90 2.72
C LEU A 116 1.13 3.24 2.24
N VAL A 117 0.30 3.14 1.20
CA VAL A 117 -0.35 4.25 0.50
C VAL A 117 -1.83 4.19 0.87
N GLY A 118 -2.37 5.29 1.40
CA GLY A 118 -3.80 5.34 1.74
C GLY A 118 -4.67 5.47 0.50
N GLU A 119 -5.82 4.79 0.51
CA GLU A 119 -6.83 4.90 -0.54
C GLU A 119 -7.99 5.82 -0.13
N ASN A 120 -8.42 6.68 -1.05
CA ASN A 120 -9.53 7.61 -0.90
C ASN A 120 -10.83 6.96 -1.35
N LEU A 121 -11.93 7.22 -0.64
CA LEU A 121 -13.28 6.82 -1.07
C LEU A 121 -13.75 7.75 -2.19
N ILE A 122 -13.81 7.23 -3.41
CA ILE A 122 -14.18 8.00 -4.61
C ILE A 122 -15.64 7.79 -5.02
N VAL A 123 -16.20 6.60 -4.76
CA VAL A 123 -17.62 6.33 -4.99
C VAL A 123 -18.25 5.72 -3.74
N ASN A 124 -19.41 6.25 -3.36
CA ASN A 124 -20.23 5.74 -2.26
C ASN A 124 -21.69 5.70 -2.69
N THR A 125 -22.20 4.50 -2.97
CA THR A 125 -23.62 4.35 -3.31
C THR A 125 -24.46 4.24 -2.02
N ARG A 126 -25.48 5.09 -1.90
CA ARG A 126 -26.40 5.12 -0.74
C ARG A 126 -27.73 4.50 -1.11
N LYS A 127 -28.44 3.91 -0.13
CA LYS A 127 -29.76 3.23 -0.28
C LYS A 127 -30.82 4.01 -1.07
N LYS A 128 -30.71 5.34 -1.18
CA LYS A 128 -31.65 6.20 -1.92
C LYS A 128 -31.30 6.42 -3.40
N ASN A 129 -30.05 6.13 -3.82
CA ASN A 129 -29.62 6.19 -5.23
C ASN A 129 -29.29 4.78 -5.71
N ARG A 130 -30.32 4.06 -6.15
CA ARG A 130 -30.18 2.75 -6.82
C ARG A 130 -29.52 2.85 -8.20
N MET A 131 -29.22 4.05 -8.67
CA MET A 131 -28.58 4.28 -9.94
C MET A 131 -27.06 4.37 -9.75
N VAL A 132 -26.38 3.28 -10.13
CA VAL A 132 -24.95 3.29 -10.44
C VAL A 132 -24.74 4.30 -11.58
N SER A 133 -23.79 5.23 -11.44
CA SER A 133 -23.46 6.17 -12.52
C SER A 133 -23.08 5.43 -13.79
N SER A 134 -23.33 5.99 -14.98
CA SER A 134 -22.94 5.36 -16.25
C SER A 134 -21.45 5.01 -16.28
N THR A 135 -20.60 5.89 -15.74
CA THR A 135 -19.16 5.65 -15.57
C THR A 135 -18.87 4.43 -14.70
N LEU A 136 -19.54 4.30 -13.54
CA LEU A 136 -19.34 3.14 -12.67
C LEU A 136 -19.90 1.85 -13.28
N LYS A 137 -21.02 1.91 -14.01
CA LYS A 137 -21.54 0.74 -14.74
C LYS A 137 -20.52 0.22 -15.76
N LYS A 138 -20.02 1.11 -16.62
CA LYS A 138 -19.01 0.76 -17.62
C LYS A 138 -17.75 0.18 -16.97
N TRP A 139 -17.27 0.80 -15.90
CA TRP A 139 -16.09 0.34 -15.17
C TRP A 139 -16.28 -1.07 -14.57
N LEU A 140 -17.48 -1.39 -14.07
CA LEU A 140 -17.84 -2.72 -13.57
C LEU A 140 -17.93 -3.75 -14.72
N GLU A 141 -18.55 -3.38 -15.84
CA GLU A 141 -18.70 -4.23 -17.03
C GLU A 141 -17.35 -4.63 -17.63
N GLU A 142 -16.43 -3.67 -17.78
CA GLU A 142 -15.05 -3.89 -18.25
C GLU A 142 -14.28 -4.91 -17.41
N ARG A 143 -14.68 -5.10 -16.15
CA ARG A 143 -14.06 -6.03 -15.18
C ARG A 143 -14.90 -7.28 -14.92
N SER A 144 -15.96 -7.50 -15.70
CA SER A 144 -16.90 -8.62 -15.49
C SER A 144 -17.50 -8.65 -14.08
N LEU A 145 -17.71 -7.48 -13.47
CA LEU A 145 -18.31 -7.34 -12.15
C LEU A 145 -19.82 -7.10 -12.24
N PRO A 146 -20.62 -7.56 -11.26
CA PRO A 146 -22.07 -7.35 -11.28
C PRO A 146 -22.48 -5.87 -11.31
N VAL A 147 -23.45 -5.50 -12.15
CA VAL A 147 -23.86 -4.11 -12.43
C VAL A 147 -25.17 -3.73 -11.71
N GLU A 148 -25.80 -4.70 -11.05
CA GLU A 148 -27.08 -4.54 -10.38
C GLU A 148 -27.01 -3.50 -9.25
N ALA A 149 -28.18 -3.02 -8.80
CA ALA A 149 -28.26 -2.04 -7.74
C ALA A 149 -27.82 -2.64 -6.39
N ARG A 150 -26.63 -2.25 -5.93
CA ARG A 150 -26.06 -2.65 -4.63
C ARG A 150 -25.29 -1.51 -3.98
N LEU A 151 -25.02 -1.67 -2.69
CA LEU A 151 -24.23 -0.71 -1.92
C LEU A 151 -22.74 -1.00 -2.12
N LEU A 152 -22.05 -0.03 -2.72
CA LEU A 152 -20.67 -0.12 -3.16
C LEU A 152 -19.86 1.03 -2.59
N HIS A 153 -18.65 0.71 -2.15
CA HIS A 153 -17.58 1.65 -1.90
C HIS A 153 -16.44 1.37 -2.86
N LEU A 154 -16.18 2.29 -3.77
CA LEU A 154 -14.97 2.26 -4.60
C LEU A 154 -13.94 3.16 -3.96
N LYS A 155 -12.75 2.62 -3.71
CA LYS A 155 -11.61 3.37 -3.22
C LYS A 155 -10.47 3.31 -4.21
N GLU A 156 -9.75 4.40 -4.37
CA GLU A 156 -8.52 4.46 -5.15
C GLU A 156 -7.38 5.12 -4.37
N GLY A 157 -6.17 4.62 -4.59
CA GLY A 157 -4.93 5.22 -4.14
C GLY A 157 -3.90 5.16 -5.25
N PHE A 158 -3.05 6.19 -5.35
CA PHE A 158 -1.99 6.23 -6.34
C PHE A 158 -0.78 7.02 -5.83
N ILE A 159 0.38 6.77 -6.42
CA ILE A 159 1.56 7.65 -6.31
C ILE A 159 1.80 8.22 -7.70
N LYS A 160 1.54 9.52 -7.84
CA LYS A 160 1.78 10.24 -9.10
C LYS A 160 3.25 10.65 -9.18
N GLU A 161 3.78 10.76 -10.39
CA GLU A 161 5.04 11.45 -10.64
C GLU A 161 5.10 12.83 -9.94
N GLY A 162 6.29 13.21 -9.48
CA GLY A 162 6.53 14.41 -8.67
C GLY A 162 6.14 14.26 -7.21
N THR A 163 5.50 13.15 -6.82
CA THR A 163 5.13 12.91 -5.43
C THR A 163 6.35 12.54 -4.60
N SER A 164 6.46 13.13 -3.41
CA SER A 164 7.47 12.71 -2.45
C SER A 164 7.07 11.40 -1.77
N LEU A 165 7.98 10.44 -1.72
CA LEU A 165 7.78 9.16 -1.05
C LEU A 165 9.07 8.71 -0.36
N THR A 166 8.95 7.69 0.51
CA THR A 166 10.07 6.90 1.01
C THR A 166 9.98 5.50 0.43
N VAL A 167 11.11 5.02 -0.09
CA VAL A 167 11.29 3.65 -0.58
C VAL A 167 12.23 2.92 0.37
N VAL A 168 11.86 1.74 0.82
CA VAL A 168 12.74 0.83 1.58
C VAL A 168 13.00 -0.40 0.73
N GLY A 169 14.27 -0.74 0.56
CA GLY A 169 14.73 -1.86 -0.23
C GLY A 169 16.24 -2.04 -0.13
N MET A 170 16.77 -2.97 -0.90
CA MET A 170 18.21 -3.19 -0.99
C MET A 170 18.81 -2.30 -2.07
N LEU A 171 19.82 -1.51 -1.71
CA LEU A 171 20.58 -0.72 -2.68
C LEU A 171 21.58 -1.61 -3.39
N SER A 172 21.56 -1.57 -4.71
CA SER A 172 22.46 -2.27 -5.61
C SER A 172 23.02 -1.28 -6.63
N LYS A 173 24.21 -1.57 -7.17
CA LYS A 173 24.82 -0.80 -8.25
C LYS A 173 25.12 -1.74 -9.41
N LYS A 174 24.56 -1.47 -10.58
CA LYS A 174 24.81 -2.25 -11.81
C LYS A 174 25.04 -1.29 -12.97
N ASN A 175 26.14 -1.48 -13.70
CA ASN A 175 26.52 -0.65 -14.85
C ASN A 175 26.46 0.86 -14.52
N GLU A 176 27.03 1.28 -13.39
CA GLU A 176 27.00 2.67 -12.90
C GLU A 176 25.61 3.24 -12.53
N ILE A 177 24.54 2.45 -12.62
CA ILE A 177 23.19 2.85 -12.21
C ILE A 177 22.92 2.33 -10.79
N TYR A 178 22.52 3.22 -9.89
CA TYR A 178 21.99 2.84 -8.58
C TYR A 178 20.59 2.28 -8.74
N MET A 179 20.34 1.13 -8.12
CA MET A 179 19.06 0.45 -8.13
C MET A 179 18.60 0.16 -6.71
N ILE A 180 17.31 0.26 -6.45
CA ILE A 180 16.67 -0.23 -5.23
C ILE A 180 15.82 -1.42 -5.63
N VAL A 181 16.17 -2.59 -5.11
CA VAL A 181 15.54 -3.87 -5.46
C VAL A 181 14.91 -4.51 -4.23
N PRO A 182 13.89 -5.38 -4.39
CA PRO A 182 13.41 -6.22 -3.31
C PRO A 182 14.58 -7.02 -2.71
N PRO A 183 14.56 -7.27 -1.40
CA PRO A 183 15.55 -8.15 -0.80
C PRO A 183 15.37 -9.59 -1.30
N PRO A 184 16.46 -10.38 -1.41
CA PRO A 184 16.37 -11.75 -1.90
C PRO A 184 15.61 -12.68 -0.93
N ASP A 185 15.70 -12.41 0.37
CA ASP A 185 15.01 -13.11 1.44
C ASP A 185 14.29 -12.10 2.36
N ALA A 186 13.28 -12.55 3.11
CA ALA A 186 12.60 -11.73 4.10
C ALA A 186 13.60 -11.21 5.15
N ILE A 187 13.55 -9.91 5.44
CA ILE A 187 14.49 -9.29 6.39
C ILE A 187 13.74 -8.89 7.64
N SER A 188 14.28 -9.32 8.77
CA SER A 188 13.84 -8.88 10.08
C SER A 188 14.47 -7.54 10.45
N THR A 189 13.64 -6.55 10.77
CA THR A 189 14.11 -5.40 11.51
C THR A 189 14.53 -5.87 12.90
N SER A 190 15.83 -5.84 13.20
CA SER A 190 16.39 -6.33 14.47
C SER A 190 15.60 -5.79 15.67
N CYS A 191 15.25 -6.66 16.62
CA CYS A 191 14.48 -6.30 17.81
C CYS A 191 15.19 -5.18 18.60
N LEU A 192 14.54 -4.03 18.75
CA LEU A 192 14.93 -3.02 19.74
C LEU A 192 14.21 -3.37 21.05
N LEU A 193 14.76 -4.31 21.82
CA LEU A 193 14.23 -4.71 23.14
C LEU A 193 13.99 -3.51 24.07
N GLN A 194 14.77 -2.43 23.93
CA GLN A 194 14.56 -1.17 24.67
C GLN A 194 13.25 -0.44 24.34
N LYS A 195 12.54 -0.79 23.25
CA LYS A 195 11.32 -0.11 22.79
C LYS A 195 10.09 -1.01 22.70
N LEU A 196 10.16 -2.28 23.11
CA LEU A 196 9.04 -3.26 22.99
C LEU A 196 8.47 -3.37 21.56
N LEU A 197 9.26 -3.05 20.54
CA LEU A 197 8.85 -3.20 19.14
C LEU A 197 9.25 -4.60 18.67
N LEU A 198 8.24 -5.39 18.31
CA LEU A 198 8.44 -6.69 17.69
C LEU A 198 9.18 -6.53 16.36
N PRO A 199 10.05 -7.48 15.99
CA PRO A 199 10.65 -7.50 14.67
C PRO A 199 9.54 -7.48 13.61
N VAL A 200 9.59 -6.52 12.70
CA VAL A 200 8.76 -6.55 11.50
C VAL A 200 9.64 -7.14 10.41
N ASP A 201 9.28 -8.34 9.97
CA ASP A 201 9.83 -8.96 8.78
C ASP A 201 9.15 -8.35 7.55
N PHE A 202 9.92 -7.92 6.56
CA PHE A 202 9.37 -7.50 5.27
C PHE A 202 10.03 -8.26 4.13
N ASP A 203 9.17 -8.78 3.24
CA ASP A 203 9.51 -9.57 2.05
C ASP A 203 9.07 -8.77 0.82
N GLY A 204 9.88 -7.76 0.47
CA GLY A 204 9.61 -6.87 -0.65
C GLY A 204 10.11 -5.44 -0.48
N LEU A 205 9.80 -4.59 -1.44
CA LEU A 205 9.97 -3.14 -1.36
C LEU A 205 8.85 -2.51 -0.57
N ILE A 206 9.16 -1.55 0.31
CA ILE A 206 8.13 -0.76 0.99
C ILE A 206 8.02 0.61 0.32
N LEU A 207 6.81 0.96 -0.12
CA LEU A 207 6.49 2.29 -0.64
C LEU A 207 5.61 3.01 0.37
N ARG A 208 5.99 4.21 0.82
CA ARG A 208 5.18 4.98 1.77
C ARG A 208 5.27 6.47 1.52
N PHE A 209 4.19 7.19 1.81
CA PHE A 209 4.27 8.65 1.91
C PHE A 209 5.21 9.08 3.04
N PRO A 210 5.85 10.25 2.92
CA PRO A 210 6.67 10.79 4.01
C PRO A 210 5.83 10.94 5.27
N SER A 211 6.39 10.53 6.40
CA SER A 211 5.79 10.78 7.71
C SER A 211 5.66 12.29 7.90
N LYS A 212 4.46 12.78 8.25
CA LYS A 212 4.33 14.13 8.81
C LYS A 212 5.25 14.19 10.03
N THR A 213 6.15 15.16 10.01
CA THR A 213 7.15 15.37 11.07
C THR A 213 6.56 16.30 12.12
#